data_AF-A0A2G2LY50-F1
#
_entry.id   AF-A0A2G2LY50-F1
#
_cell.length_a   1.000
_cell.length_b   1.000
_cell.length_c   1.000
_cell.angle_alpha   90.00
_cell.angle_beta   90.00
_cell.angle_gamma   90.00
#
_symmetry.space_group_name_H-M   'P 1'
#
loop_
_entity.id
_entity.type
_entity.pdbx_description
1 polymer ?
#
loop_
_entity_poly.entity_id
_entity_poly.type
_entity_poly.pdbx_seq_one_letter_code
_entity_poly.pdbx_strand_id
1 'polypeptide(L)'
;MVPIYALPDHEVVGRLLPGRFDAPLPDDEAIRRIRTNAGLIPAAIEPASKSGQASKIYWVDIGTHAYRDWQHLFTIERLAQADMISTAFATAMSVLEVDDLIEDALIPSGFIFHTSRCGSTLLGKALARIPAHCVVNQGGPLQRGFWAAITHEWQNEMPLDANTVKMFRNLVFALTRPRLGSEKASFVKFISWNTLYLDFIARAFPEVHSLFLFRDPVEVIASVIKETTAVLVAKNWQQASFLTGKSASDAKKMDDVSYLAQCYNNYFKVILDSSLANVKTLEYHNLRPDTLEQVLESGFSFVPDEPVIAEMCTQFRFHSKDDSDTSTFQSDGSAKQAAIAAKDRIQIERITKALLEKLRAAPNTLFGGNEYSSRGALR
;
A
#
# COMPACT_ATOMS: atom_id res chain seq x y z
N MET A 1 -6.41 21.83 -6.81
CA MET A 1 -6.92 21.20 -5.57
C MET A 1 -6.09 19.94 -5.36
N VAL A 2 -5.52 19.72 -4.17
CA VAL A 2 -4.76 18.49 -3.88
C VAL A 2 -5.76 17.34 -3.77
N PRO A 3 -5.57 16.22 -4.49
CA PRO A 3 -6.49 15.08 -4.39
C PRO A 3 -6.58 14.55 -2.95
N ILE A 4 -7.77 14.10 -2.55
CA ILE A 4 -8.04 13.62 -1.19
C ILE A 4 -7.07 12.52 -0.73
N TYR A 5 -6.70 11.61 -1.63
CA TYR A 5 -5.74 10.52 -1.40
C TYR A 5 -4.27 10.95 -1.30
N ALA A 6 -3.98 12.24 -1.49
CA ALA A 6 -2.65 12.80 -1.29
C ALA A 6 -2.52 13.56 0.05
N LEU A 7 -3.63 13.69 0.79
CA LEU A 7 -3.66 14.29 2.13
C LEU A 7 -3.47 13.22 3.21
N PRO A 8 -3.02 13.58 4.43
CA PRO A 8 -2.98 12.65 5.54
C PRO A 8 -4.36 12.07 5.85
N ASP A 9 -4.46 10.74 6.02
CA ASP A 9 -5.75 10.06 6.17
C ASP A 9 -6.57 10.58 7.36
N HIS A 10 -5.93 10.93 8.48
CA HIS A 10 -6.63 11.45 9.66
C HIS A 10 -7.27 12.83 9.40
N GLU A 11 -6.65 13.70 8.61
CA GLU A 11 -7.26 14.98 8.23
C GLU A 11 -8.51 14.76 7.38
N VAL A 12 -8.47 13.78 6.48
CA VAL A 12 -9.60 13.45 5.63
C VAL A 12 -10.73 12.82 6.44
N VAL A 13 -10.43 11.77 7.21
CA VAL A 13 -11.42 11.07 8.03
C VAL A 13 -12.03 12.02 9.06
N GLY A 14 -11.24 12.90 9.68
CA GLY A 14 -11.75 13.93 10.59
C GLY A 14 -12.69 14.93 9.93
N ARG A 15 -12.47 15.28 8.66
CA ARG A 15 -13.40 16.14 7.89
C ARG A 15 -14.69 15.42 7.49
N LEU A 16 -14.60 14.12 7.18
CA LEU A 16 -15.76 13.30 6.82
C LEU A 16 -16.67 13.03 8.02
N LEU A 17 -16.11 12.94 9.23
CA LEU A 17 -16.81 12.60 10.46
C LEU A 17 -16.50 13.63 11.58
N PRO A 18 -16.95 14.89 11.42
CA PRO A 18 -16.57 15.97 12.32
C PRO A 18 -17.03 15.73 13.76
N GLY A 19 -16.14 16.02 14.71
CA GLY A 19 -16.38 15.91 16.16
C GLY A 19 -16.41 14.48 16.72
N ARG A 20 -16.28 13.45 15.88
CA ARG A 20 -16.35 12.03 16.32
C ARG A 20 -15.07 11.53 17.02
N PHE A 21 -13.96 12.27 16.93
CA PHE A 21 -12.64 11.84 17.40
C PHE A 21 -12.02 12.75 18.47
N ASP A 22 -12.77 13.76 18.93
CA ASP A 22 -12.25 14.82 19.81
C ASP A 22 -11.86 14.25 21.19
N ALA A 23 -12.70 13.36 21.73
CA ALA A 23 -12.51 12.71 23.02
C ALA A 23 -12.20 11.22 22.85
N PRO A 24 -10.95 10.77 23.10
CA PRO A 24 -10.62 9.35 23.09
C PRO A 24 -11.41 8.56 24.13
N LEU A 25 -11.85 7.36 23.77
CA LEU A 25 -12.42 6.42 24.73
C LEU A 25 -11.32 5.88 25.66
N PRO A 26 -11.67 5.58 26.93
CA PRO A 26 -10.79 4.84 27.82
C PRO A 26 -10.46 3.46 27.24
N ASP A 27 -9.21 3.00 27.42
CA ASP A 27 -8.69 1.78 26.81
C ASP A 27 -9.56 0.55 27.11
N ASP A 28 -10.00 0.34 28.35
CA ASP A 28 -10.84 -0.82 28.72
C ASP A 28 -12.17 -0.89 27.95
N GLU A 29 -12.79 0.26 27.68
CA GLU A 29 -14.02 0.35 26.89
C GLU A 29 -13.73 0.17 25.40
N ALA A 30 -12.66 0.78 24.91
CA ALA A 30 -12.23 0.64 23.52
C ALA A 30 -11.90 -0.82 23.18
N ILE A 31 -11.08 -1.48 24.00
CA ILE A 31 -10.66 -2.88 23.82
C ILE A 31 -11.88 -3.81 23.80
N ARG A 32 -12.83 -3.62 24.74
CA ARG A 32 -14.08 -4.39 24.76
C ARG A 32 -14.87 -4.24 23.47
N ARG A 33 -15.03 -3.02 22.95
CA ARG A 33 -15.76 -2.77 21.70
C ARG A 33 -15.04 -3.38 20.50
N ILE A 34 -13.73 -3.18 20.41
CA ILE A 34 -12.90 -3.70 19.32
C ILE A 34 -13.00 -5.22 19.29
N ARG A 35 -12.89 -5.91 20.44
CA ARG A 35 -13.00 -7.38 20.50
C ARG A 35 -14.38 -7.90 20.07
N THR A 36 -15.46 -7.23 20.45
CA THR A 36 -16.83 -7.74 20.22
C THR A 36 -17.46 -7.30 18.90
N ASN A 37 -16.91 -6.29 18.22
CA ASN A 37 -17.46 -5.79 16.96
C ASN A 37 -16.43 -5.92 15.83
N ALA A 38 -16.62 -6.92 14.96
CA ALA A 38 -15.76 -7.15 13.81
C ALA A 38 -15.80 -6.01 12.77
N GLY A 39 -16.89 -5.24 12.72
CA GLY A 39 -17.05 -4.08 11.84
C GLY A 39 -16.20 -2.88 12.23
N LEU A 40 -15.71 -2.82 13.48
CA LEU A 40 -14.79 -1.77 13.94
C LEU A 40 -13.40 -1.96 13.37
N ILE A 41 -13.01 -1.00 12.54
CA ILE A 41 -11.70 -0.97 11.89
C ILE A 41 -10.97 0.35 12.18
N PRO A 42 -9.63 0.36 12.17
CA PRO A 42 -8.86 1.58 12.28
C PRO A 42 -8.85 2.30 10.92
N ALA A 43 -9.55 3.43 10.82
CA ALA A 43 -9.64 4.23 9.59
C ALA A 43 -8.43 5.13 9.37
N ALA A 44 -7.84 5.66 10.43
CA ALA A 44 -6.67 6.52 10.37
C ALA A 44 -5.91 6.54 11.70
N ILE A 45 -4.67 7.01 11.65
CA ILE A 45 -3.90 7.39 12.85
C ILE A 45 -3.52 8.85 12.69
N GLU A 46 -3.87 9.65 13.70
CA GLU A 46 -3.42 11.02 13.90
C GLU A 46 -2.13 10.98 14.73
N PRO A 47 -0.96 11.35 14.16
CA PRO A 47 0.28 11.41 14.92
C PRO A 47 0.26 12.55 15.94
N ALA A 48 1.09 12.43 16.97
CA ALA A 48 1.22 13.45 17.99
C ALA A 48 1.56 14.83 17.37
N SER A 49 0.86 15.86 17.83
CA SER A 49 1.06 17.23 17.35
C SER A 49 2.27 17.88 18.03
N LYS A 50 2.86 18.88 17.36
CA LYS A 50 3.88 19.75 17.98
C LYS A 50 3.37 20.52 19.21
N SER A 51 2.05 20.69 19.33
CA SER A 51 1.37 21.31 20.48
C SER A 51 1.19 20.38 21.69
N GLY A 52 1.68 19.14 21.63
CA GLY A 52 1.69 18.21 22.76
C GLY A 52 0.47 17.27 22.87
N GLN A 53 -0.45 17.31 21.90
CA GLN A 53 -1.52 16.30 21.80
C GLN A 53 -0.90 14.95 21.40
N ALA A 54 -1.19 13.89 22.17
CA ALA A 54 -0.74 12.54 21.91
C ALA A 54 -1.35 11.95 20.64
N SER A 55 -0.68 10.96 20.04
CA SER A 55 -1.19 10.22 18.87
C SER A 55 -2.50 9.50 19.19
N LYS A 56 -3.41 9.47 18.22
CA LYS A 56 -4.73 8.82 18.34
C LYS A 56 -5.00 7.89 17.17
N ILE A 57 -5.74 6.81 17.43
CA ILE A 57 -6.30 5.94 16.40
C ILE A 57 -7.76 6.31 16.20
N TYR A 58 -8.19 6.51 14.96
CA TYR A 58 -9.58 6.75 14.61
C TYR A 58 -10.21 5.42 14.21
N TRP A 59 -11.19 4.96 14.99
CA TRP A 59 -11.96 3.76 14.74
C TRP A 59 -13.31 4.12 14.14
N VAL A 60 -13.73 3.36 13.13
CA VAL A 60 -15.05 3.50 12.51
C VAL A 60 -15.66 2.11 12.33
N ASP A 61 -16.97 2.02 12.52
CA ASP A 61 -17.73 0.80 12.25
C ASP A 61 -18.24 0.83 10.82
N ILE A 62 -17.73 -0.09 9.99
CA ILE A 62 -18.17 -0.27 8.60
C ILE A 62 -19.16 -1.44 8.44
N GLY A 63 -19.59 -2.05 9.56
CA GLY A 63 -20.44 -3.23 9.57
C GLY A 63 -19.83 -4.38 8.77
N THR A 64 -20.61 -4.92 7.84
CA THR A 64 -20.21 -6.04 6.96
C THR A 64 -19.68 -5.58 5.60
N HIS A 65 -19.29 -4.30 5.47
CA HIS A 65 -18.84 -3.77 4.19
C HIS A 65 -17.56 -4.45 3.69
N ALA A 66 -17.59 -4.94 2.46
CA ALA A 66 -16.44 -5.56 1.81
C ALA A 66 -15.48 -4.51 1.23
N TYR A 67 -14.18 -4.72 1.36
CA TYR A 67 -13.19 -3.84 0.73
C TYR A 67 -13.12 -4.11 -0.77
N ARG A 68 -13.80 -3.28 -1.56
CA ARG A 68 -13.77 -3.34 -3.02
C ARG A 68 -13.15 -2.12 -3.68
N ASP A 69 -13.12 -0.99 -2.97
CA ASP A 69 -12.58 0.25 -3.48
C ASP A 69 -11.07 0.13 -3.70
N TRP A 70 -10.55 0.87 -4.68
CA TRP A 70 -9.14 0.81 -5.05
C TRP A 70 -8.19 1.44 -4.01
N GLN A 71 -8.74 2.19 -3.05
CA GLN A 71 -8.10 2.66 -1.81
C GLN A 71 -9.11 2.63 -0.65
N HIS A 72 -8.62 2.28 0.53
CA HIS A 72 -9.40 2.21 1.77
C HIS A 72 -10.13 3.51 2.12
N LEU A 73 -9.50 4.66 1.83
CA LEU A 73 -10.08 5.97 2.11
C LEU A 73 -11.40 6.21 1.37
N PHE A 74 -11.56 5.69 0.14
CA PHE A 74 -12.83 5.81 -0.61
C PHE A 74 -13.94 4.95 -0.02
N THR A 75 -13.61 3.82 0.61
CA THR A 75 -14.59 3.05 1.39
C THR A 75 -15.14 3.92 2.52
N ILE A 76 -14.26 4.59 3.28
CA ILE A 76 -14.68 5.47 4.38
C ILE A 76 -15.47 6.67 3.87
N GLU A 77 -15.00 7.34 2.80
CA GLU A 77 -15.69 8.47 2.19
C GLU A 77 -17.11 8.10 1.73
N ARG A 78 -17.24 7.00 0.98
CA ARG A 78 -18.55 6.53 0.48
C ARG A 78 -19.51 6.19 1.60
N LEU A 79 -19.04 5.48 2.63
CA LEU A 79 -19.88 5.12 3.78
C LEU A 79 -20.27 6.34 4.61
N ALA A 80 -19.36 7.31 4.81
CA ALA A 80 -19.67 8.55 5.49
C ALA A 80 -20.70 9.39 4.72
N GLN A 81 -20.55 9.53 3.41
CA GLN A 81 -21.48 10.27 2.55
C GLN A 81 -22.86 9.61 2.46
N ALA A 82 -22.94 8.30 2.66
CA ALA A 82 -24.18 7.53 2.69
C ALA A 82 -24.78 7.40 4.11
N ASP A 83 -24.22 8.09 5.12
CA ASP A 83 -24.61 8.00 6.53
C ASP A 83 -24.60 6.55 7.09
N MET A 84 -23.71 5.71 6.58
CA MET A 84 -23.59 4.29 6.94
C MET A 84 -22.59 4.02 8.08
N ILE A 85 -21.89 5.05 8.58
CA ILE A 85 -20.98 4.93 9.73
C ILE A 85 -21.73 5.34 11.00
N SER A 86 -22.31 4.37 11.71
CA SER A 86 -23.08 4.61 12.94
C SER A 86 -22.21 4.88 14.16
N THR A 87 -21.03 4.25 14.21
CA THR A 87 -20.09 4.32 15.33
C THR A 87 -18.74 4.81 14.84
N ALA A 88 -18.21 5.84 15.49
CA ALA A 88 -16.85 6.32 15.30
C ALA A 88 -16.33 6.90 16.61
N PHE A 89 -15.07 6.61 16.94
CA PHE A 89 -14.41 7.10 18.15
C PHE A 89 -12.88 7.10 18.00
N ALA A 90 -12.20 7.85 18.86
CA ALA A 90 -10.75 7.81 18.96
C ALA A 90 -10.28 6.93 20.13
N THR A 91 -9.07 6.39 20.05
CA THR A 91 -8.36 5.74 21.16
C THR A 91 -6.92 6.21 21.24
N ALA A 92 -6.27 5.99 22.38
CA ALA A 92 -4.82 6.05 22.44
C ALA A 92 -4.17 4.92 21.63
N MET A 93 -2.87 5.06 21.34
CA MET A 93 -2.09 4.02 20.66
C MET A 93 -1.86 2.78 21.53
N SER A 94 -1.92 2.91 22.87
CA SER A 94 -1.75 1.83 23.86
C SER A 94 -2.72 0.67 23.66
N VAL A 95 -3.90 0.91 23.07
CA VAL A 95 -4.84 -0.16 22.70
C VAL A 95 -4.19 -1.21 21.79
N LEU A 96 -3.24 -0.82 20.92
CA LEU A 96 -2.53 -1.76 20.05
C LEU A 96 -1.44 -2.56 20.77
N GLU A 97 -1.09 -2.24 22.02
CA GLU A 97 -0.10 -3.00 22.82
C GLU A 97 -0.69 -4.23 23.49
N VAL A 98 -2.03 -4.31 23.49
CA VAL A 98 -2.81 -5.38 24.12
C VAL A 98 -2.56 -6.70 23.41
N ASP A 99 -2.21 -7.72 24.18
CA ASP A 99 -2.09 -9.08 23.68
C ASP A 99 -3.46 -9.59 23.21
N ASP A 100 -3.47 -10.29 22.09
CA ASP A 100 -4.68 -10.89 21.52
C ASP A 100 -5.82 -9.86 21.40
N LEU A 101 -5.50 -8.66 20.87
CA LEU A 101 -6.52 -7.63 20.63
C LEU A 101 -7.56 -8.14 19.61
N ILE A 102 -7.08 -8.84 18.57
CA ILE A 102 -7.90 -9.42 17.49
C ILE A 102 -7.54 -10.90 17.35
N GLU A 103 -8.29 -11.77 18.05
CA GLU A 103 -8.03 -13.23 18.09
C GLU A 103 -8.45 -13.96 16.81
N ASP A 104 -9.42 -13.41 16.08
CA ASP A 104 -10.08 -14.00 14.91
C ASP A 104 -9.55 -13.43 13.58
N ALA A 105 -8.44 -12.69 13.59
CA ALA A 105 -7.87 -12.11 12.39
C ALA A 105 -7.25 -13.16 11.46
N LEU A 106 -7.39 -12.92 10.16
CA LEU A 106 -6.63 -13.67 9.15
C LEU A 106 -5.20 -13.14 9.11
N ILE A 107 -4.23 -14.04 9.29
CA ILE A 107 -2.85 -13.77 8.89
C ILE A 107 -2.86 -13.44 7.39
N PRO A 108 -2.24 -12.32 6.96
CA PRO A 108 -2.15 -11.97 5.56
C PRO A 108 -1.60 -13.13 4.72
N SER A 109 -2.37 -13.53 3.71
CA SER A 109 -1.97 -14.48 2.68
C SER A 109 -0.93 -13.89 1.73
N GLY A 110 -0.82 -12.56 1.67
CA GLY A 110 0.26 -11.91 0.94
C GLY A 110 0.30 -10.39 1.10
N PHE A 111 1.49 -9.83 0.92
CA PHE A 111 1.73 -8.39 0.92
C PHE A 111 2.13 -7.85 -0.45
N ILE A 112 1.53 -6.73 -0.84
CA ILE A 112 1.81 -6.08 -2.11
C ILE A 112 2.58 -4.78 -1.84
N PHE A 113 3.87 -4.80 -2.17
CA PHE A 113 4.74 -3.63 -2.23
C PHE A 113 4.87 -3.16 -3.68
N HIS A 114 5.21 -1.88 -3.91
CA HIS A 114 5.20 -1.39 -5.28
C HIS A 114 5.92 -0.04 -5.52
N THR A 115 6.42 0.18 -6.74
CA THR A 115 7.05 1.45 -7.16
C THR A 115 6.07 2.60 -7.44
N SER A 116 4.75 2.35 -7.37
CA SER A 116 3.65 3.24 -7.80
C SER A 116 3.33 3.12 -9.29
N ARG A 117 2.06 3.32 -9.66
CA ARG A 117 1.54 3.29 -11.05
C ARG A 117 2.01 2.08 -11.89
N CYS A 118 2.25 0.94 -11.23
CA CYS A 118 2.84 -0.27 -11.81
C CYS A 118 1.87 -1.47 -11.77
N GLY A 119 0.55 -1.23 -11.73
CA GLY A 119 -0.45 -2.30 -11.71
C GLY A 119 -0.76 -2.88 -10.33
N SER A 120 -0.22 -2.33 -9.24
CA SER A 120 -0.57 -2.79 -7.88
C SER A 120 -2.06 -2.65 -7.56
N THR A 121 -2.73 -1.63 -8.09
CA THR A 121 -4.20 -1.52 -8.02
C THR A 121 -4.91 -2.60 -8.84
N LEU A 122 -4.40 -2.94 -10.02
CA LEU A 122 -4.96 -4.00 -10.86
C LEU A 122 -4.91 -5.35 -10.11
N LEU A 123 -3.75 -5.70 -9.54
CA LEU A 123 -3.60 -6.92 -8.74
C LEU A 123 -4.51 -6.91 -7.49
N GLY A 124 -4.52 -5.80 -6.74
CA GLY A 124 -5.39 -5.66 -5.58
C GLY A 124 -6.88 -5.83 -5.92
N LYS A 125 -7.34 -5.23 -7.03
CA LYS A 125 -8.72 -5.41 -7.48
C LYS A 125 -9.02 -6.81 -8.02
N ALA A 126 -8.06 -7.47 -8.67
CA ALA A 126 -8.23 -8.84 -9.12
C ALA A 126 -8.43 -9.77 -7.91
N LEU A 127 -7.62 -9.62 -6.87
CA LEU A 127 -7.78 -10.34 -5.60
C LEU A 127 -9.13 -10.03 -4.93
N ALA A 128 -9.60 -8.78 -5.00
CA ALA A 128 -10.86 -8.32 -4.40
C ALA A 128 -12.12 -8.74 -5.18
N ARG A 129 -11.98 -9.37 -6.35
CA ARG A 129 -13.12 -9.99 -7.07
C ARG A 129 -13.75 -11.10 -6.25
N ILE A 130 -12.97 -11.75 -5.41
CA ILE A 130 -13.39 -12.93 -4.66
C ILE A 130 -14.01 -12.48 -3.32
N PRO A 131 -15.30 -12.74 -3.07
CA PRO A 131 -15.95 -12.34 -1.81
C PRO A 131 -15.31 -12.97 -0.55
N ALA A 132 -14.66 -14.13 -0.72
CA ALA A 132 -13.92 -14.81 0.35
C ALA A 132 -12.55 -14.16 0.64
N HIS A 133 -12.15 -13.08 -0.04
CA HIS A 133 -10.89 -12.40 0.21
C HIS A 133 -11.12 -11.05 0.91
N CYS A 134 -10.37 -10.81 1.99
CA CYS A 134 -10.27 -9.49 2.61
C CYS A 134 -9.06 -8.75 2.04
N VAL A 135 -9.29 -7.81 1.10
CA VAL A 135 -8.20 -7.09 0.41
C VAL A 135 -8.11 -5.65 0.89
N VAL A 136 -7.09 -5.35 1.67
CA VAL A 136 -6.82 -4.00 2.18
C VAL A 136 -5.97 -3.23 1.16
N ASN A 137 -6.63 -2.40 0.35
CA ASN A 137 -5.93 -1.53 -0.60
C ASN A 137 -5.54 -0.20 0.07
N GLN A 138 -4.26 -0.04 0.41
CA GLN A 138 -3.72 1.16 1.07
C GLN A 138 -4.50 1.55 2.32
N GLY A 139 -4.54 0.65 3.31
CA GLY A 139 -5.20 0.88 4.59
C GLY A 139 -4.75 2.20 5.21
N GLY A 140 -5.68 3.12 5.48
CA GLY A 140 -5.40 4.49 5.92
C GLY A 140 -4.31 4.61 7.00
N PRO A 141 -4.41 3.91 8.15
CA PRO A 141 -3.39 4.01 9.19
C PRO A 141 -2.02 3.45 8.76
N LEU A 142 -1.98 2.53 7.80
CA LEU A 142 -0.76 1.94 7.25
C LEU A 142 -0.08 2.82 6.20
N GLN A 143 -0.74 3.86 5.67
CA GLN A 143 -0.12 4.72 4.67
C GLN A 143 0.94 5.62 5.29
N ARG A 144 0.55 6.43 6.27
CA ARG A 144 1.41 7.44 6.90
C ARG A 144 1.31 7.41 8.42
N GLY A 145 0.09 7.28 8.94
CA GLY A 145 -0.24 7.56 10.34
C GLY A 145 0.56 6.72 11.35
N PHE A 146 0.60 5.39 11.18
CA PHE A 146 1.35 4.51 12.07
C PHE A 146 2.84 4.87 12.09
N TRP A 147 3.45 4.99 10.91
CA TRP A 147 4.88 5.29 10.77
C TRP A 147 5.24 6.64 11.39
N ALA A 148 4.45 7.67 11.12
CA ALA A 148 4.62 9.01 11.65
C ALA A 148 4.44 9.05 13.18
N ALA A 149 3.47 8.30 13.72
CA ALA A 149 3.23 8.24 15.16
C ALA A 149 4.40 7.59 15.91
N ILE A 150 4.95 6.49 15.38
CA ILE A 150 6.06 5.75 16.02
C ILE A 150 7.41 6.49 15.86
N THR A 151 7.67 7.08 14.69
CA THR A 151 8.95 7.75 14.39
C THR A 151 8.98 9.23 14.76
N HIS A 152 7.92 9.73 15.39
CA HIS A 152 7.72 11.16 15.66
C HIS A 152 7.91 12.03 14.41
N GLU A 153 7.14 11.73 13.35
CA GLU A 153 7.24 12.42 12.06
C GLU A 153 8.61 12.26 11.39
N TRP A 154 9.14 11.03 11.35
CA TRP A 154 10.45 10.68 10.80
C TRP A 154 11.63 11.46 11.42
N GLN A 155 11.49 11.89 12.67
CA GLN A 155 12.59 12.48 13.45
C GLN A 155 13.51 11.40 14.04
N ASN A 156 12.94 10.22 14.31
CA ASN A 156 13.65 9.07 14.84
C ASN A 156 13.59 7.89 13.85
N GLU A 157 14.53 6.96 13.98
CA GLU A 157 14.48 5.70 13.26
C GLU A 157 13.31 4.83 13.74
N MET A 158 12.89 3.87 12.90
CA MET A 158 11.87 2.90 13.30
C MET A 158 12.41 2.01 14.41
N PRO A 159 11.84 2.03 15.62
CA PRO A 159 12.27 1.12 16.66
C PRO A 159 11.88 -0.32 16.29
N LEU A 160 12.79 -1.25 16.59
CA LEU A 160 12.67 -2.66 16.21
C LEU A 160 12.31 -3.55 17.41
N ASP A 161 11.78 -2.95 18.48
CA ASP A 161 11.39 -3.63 19.70
C ASP A 161 10.10 -4.45 19.54
N ALA A 162 9.90 -5.41 20.44
CA ALA A 162 8.77 -6.34 20.38
C ALA A 162 7.41 -5.64 20.53
N ASN A 163 7.33 -4.53 21.27
CA ASN A 163 6.07 -3.81 21.48
C ASN A 163 5.64 -3.10 20.19
N THR A 164 6.54 -2.37 19.55
CA THR A 164 6.25 -1.71 18.25
C THR A 164 5.85 -2.73 17.18
N VAL A 165 6.53 -3.88 17.13
CA VAL A 165 6.17 -4.99 16.23
C VAL A 165 4.76 -5.52 16.54
N LYS A 166 4.42 -5.71 17.82
CA LYS A 166 3.08 -6.14 18.25
C LYS A 166 2.00 -5.14 17.85
N MET A 167 2.24 -3.85 18.08
CA MET A 167 1.30 -2.79 17.71
C MET A 167 1.00 -2.81 16.21
N PHE A 168 2.04 -2.98 15.37
CA PHE A 168 1.85 -3.10 13.93
C PHE A 168 1.05 -4.36 13.55
N ARG A 169 1.34 -5.50 14.18
CA ARG A 169 0.59 -6.74 13.95
C ARG A 169 -0.89 -6.58 14.29
N ASN A 170 -1.20 -6.02 15.45
CA ASN A 170 -2.57 -5.74 15.88
C ASN A 170 -3.29 -4.77 14.93
N LEU A 171 -2.58 -3.76 14.42
CA LEU A 171 -3.13 -2.83 13.43
C LEU A 171 -3.49 -3.55 12.12
N VAL A 172 -2.60 -4.40 11.61
CA VAL A 172 -2.86 -5.19 10.39
C VAL A 172 -3.99 -6.17 10.63
N PHE A 173 -4.01 -6.87 11.76
CA PHE A 173 -5.07 -7.80 12.13
C PHE A 173 -6.44 -7.14 12.26
N ALA A 174 -6.52 -5.93 12.82
CA ALA A 174 -7.76 -5.18 12.86
C ALA A 174 -8.28 -4.83 11.46
N LEU A 175 -7.38 -4.60 10.50
CA LEU A 175 -7.76 -4.36 9.10
C LEU A 175 -8.14 -5.66 8.37
N THR A 176 -7.48 -6.79 8.64
CA THR A 176 -7.70 -8.07 7.96
C THR A 176 -8.71 -9.00 8.63
N ARG A 177 -9.32 -8.55 9.75
CA ARG A 177 -10.35 -9.29 10.47
C ARG A 177 -11.54 -9.66 9.55
N PRO A 178 -12.00 -10.92 9.54
CA PRO A 178 -13.24 -11.32 8.88
C PRO A 178 -14.44 -10.55 9.44
N ARG A 179 -15.33 -10.08 8.55
CA ARG A 179 -16.57 -9.38 8.92
C ARG A 179 -17.82 -10.07 8.39
N LEU A 180 -17.70 -10.74 7.24
CA LEU A 180 -18.79 -11.46 6.61
C LEU A 180 -18.85 -12.93 7.05
N GLY A 181 -17.77 -13.44 7.67
CA GLY A 181 -17.64 -14.83 8.10
C GLY A 181 -17.33 -15.81 6.96
N SER A 182 -17.28 -15.32 5.72
CA SER A 182 -16.91 -16.09 4.53
C SER A 182 -15.46 -15.87 4.10
N GLU A 183 -14.76 -14.90 4.69
CA GLU A 183 -13.39 -14.58 4.35
C GLU A 183 -12.43 -15.71 4.77
N LYS A 184 -11.59 -16.16 3.84
CA LYS A 184 -10.63 -17.26 4.01
C LYS A 184 -9.18 -16.86 3.73
N ALA A 185 -8.99 -15.75 3.03
CA ALA A 185 -7.68 -15.20 2.70
C ALA A 185 -7.70 -13.69 2.87
N SER A 186 -6.53 -13.09 3.16
CA SER A 186 -6.40 -11.65 3.24
C SER A 186 -5.14 -11.15 2.55
N PHE A 187 -5.22 -9.98 1.93
CA PHE A 187 -4.09 -9.39 1.21
C PHE A 187 -3.98 -7.92 1.58
N VAL A 188 -2.77 -7.44 1.85
CA VAL A 188 -2.54 -6.03 2.17
C VAL A 188 -1.66 -5.42 1.10
N LYS A 189 -2.22 -4.48 0.36
CA LYS A 189 -1.47 -3.63 -0.56
C LYS A 189 -1.11 -2.35 0.17
N PHE A 190 0.18 -2.11 0.33
CA PHE A 190 0.66 -0.89 0.95
C PHE A 190 0.69 0.28 -0.05
N ILE A 191 0.87 1.51 0.46
CA ILE A 191 1.31 2.64 -0.37
C ILE A 191 2.78 2.46 -0.77
N SER A 192 3.21 3.07 -1.88
CA SER A 192 4.51 2.77 -2.49
C SER A 192 5.71 2.96 -1.56
N TRP A 193 5.72 4.00 -0.72
CA TRP A 193 6.87 4.25 0.14
C TRP A 193 7.02 3.25 1.29
N ASN A 194 6.00 2.44 1.58
CA ASN A 194 6.12 1.41 2.62
C ASN A 194 7.09 0.31 2.20
N THR A 195 7.50 0.23 0.94
CA THR A 195 8.64 -0.60 0.51
C THR A 195 9.88 -0.32 1.35
N LEU A 196 10.09 0.91 1.82
CA LEU A 196 11.21 1.25 2.68
C LEU A 196 11.11 0.68 4.11
N TYR A 197 9.93 0.17 4.49
CA TYR A 197 9.69 -0.53 5.76
C TYR A 197 9.61 -2.04 5.61
N LEU A 198 10.08 -2.59 4.47
CA LEU A 198 10.02 -4.03 4.17
C LEU A 198 10.53 -4.89 5.31
N ASP A 199 11.74 -4.62 5.82
CA ASP A 199 12.36 -5.45 6.87
C ASP A 199 11.57 -5.41 8.19
N PHE A 200 10.99 -4.25 8.53
CA PHE A 200 10.13 -4.12 9.72
C PHE A 200 8.84 -4.93 9.53
N ILE A 201 8.20 -4.82 8.36
CA ILE A 201 6.95 -5.53 8.05
C ILE A 201 7.19 -7.05 8.02
N ALA A 202 8.31 -7.49 7.44
CA ALA A 202 8.71 -8.89 7.42
C ALA A 202 9.01 -9.42 8.82
N ARG A 203 9.61 -8.61 9.70
CA ARG A 203 9.78 -8.99 11.12
C ARG A 203 8.44 -9.16 11.83
N ALA A 204 7.47 -8.30 11.52
CA ALA A 204 6.13 -8.42 12.07
C ALA A 204 5.38 -9.63 11.51
N PHE A 205 5.72 -10.12 10.32
CA PHE A 205 5.04 -11.22 9.63
C PHE A 205 6.04 -12.10 8.88
N PRO A 206 6.87 -12.88 9.60
CA PRO A 206 8.02 -13.58 9.00
C PRO A 206 7.63 -14.62 7.96
N GLU A 207 6.47 -15.25 8.12
CA GLU A 207 5.97 -16.30 7.22
C GLU A 207 5.20 -15.75 6.00
N VAL A 208 4.89 -14.44 5.98
CA VAL A 208 4.01 -13.86 4.94
C VAL A 208 4.83 -13.54 3.69
N HIS A 209 4.41 -14.12 2.57
CA HIS A 209 5.04 -13.87 1.28
C HIS A 209 4.66 -12.48 0.75
N SER A 210 5.62 -11.84 0.09
CA SER A 210 5.51 -10.47 -0.39
C SER A 210 5.88 -10.38 -1.87
N LEU A 211 5.10 -9.60 -2.62
CA LEU A 211 5.34 -9.31 -4.02
C LEU A 211 5.60 -7.82 -4.21
N PHE A 212 6.76 -7.48 -4.77
CA PHE A 212 7.11 -6.12 -5.18
C PHE A 212 6.83 -5.91 -6.67
N LEU A 213 5.80 -5.12 -6.99
CA LEU A 213 5.47 -4.78 -8.38
C LEU A 213 6.21 -3.53 -8.81
N PHE A 214 6.89 -3.62 -9.96
CA PHE A 214 7.62 -2.50 -10.54
C PHE A 214 7.29 -2.30 -12.02
N ARG A 215 7.60 -1.11 -12.51
CA ARG A 215 7.43 -0.69 -13.91
C ARG A 215 8.58 0.25 -14.24
N ASP A 216 8.84 0.47 -15.52
CA ASP A 216 9.81 1.45 -15.96
C ASP A 216 9.56 2.83 -15.28
N PRO A 217 10.54 3.38 -14.55
CA PRO A 217 10.42 4.67 -13.88
C PRO A 217 10.03 5.83 -14.81
N VAL A 218 10.39 5.79 -16.09
CA VAL A 218 9.98 6.81 -17.07
C VAL A 218 8.46 6.82 -17.19
N GLU A 219 7.84 5.64 -17.33
CA GLU A 219 6.38 5.50 -17.45
C GLU A 219 5.65 5.84 -16.14
N VAL A 220 6.24 5.46 -15.00
CA VAL A 220 5.70 5.78 -13.68
C VAL A 220 5.70 7.29 -13.45
N ILE A 221 6.83 7.95 -13.67
CA ILE A 221 7.00 9.40 -13.46
C ILE A 221 6.11 10.19 -14.43
N ALA A 222 5.99 9.75 -15.69
CA ALA A 222 5.04 10.32 -16.65
C ALA A 222 3.59 10.32 -16.13
N SER A 223 3.20 9.26 -15.42
CA SER A 223 1.88 9.17 -14.81
C SER A 223 1.75 10.02 -13.55
N VAL A 224 2.80 10.13 -12.74
CA VAL A 224 2.77 10.84 -11.46
C VAL A 224 2.84 12.36 -11.64
N ILE A 225 3.56 12.88 -12.62
CA ILE A 225 3.62 14.33 -12.86
C ILE A 225 2.27 14.87 -13.33
N LYS A 226 1.45 14.06 -14.01
CA LYS A 226 0.08 14.44 -14.42
C LYS A 226 -0.90 14.51 -13.24
N GLU A 227 -0.66 13.74 -12.19
CA GLU A 227 -1.54 13.62 -11.02
C GLU A 227 -0.69 13.65 -9.74
N THR A 228 -0.68 14.79 -9.02
CA THR A 228 0.05 14.93 -7.74
C THR A 228 -0.17 13.71 -6.84
N THR A 229 0.93 13.22 -6.24
CA THR A 229 0.91 12.06 -5.33
C THR A 229 1.41 12.44 -3.95
N ALA A 230 1.08 11.61 -2.94
CA ALA A 230 1.57 11.77 -1.57
C ALA A 230 3.11 11.86 -1.51
N VAL A 231 3.83 11.12 -2.37
CA VAL A 231 5.29 11.19 -2.47
C VAL A 231 5.75 12.59 -2.86
N LEU A 232 5.13 13.23 -3.86
CA LEU A 232 5.47 14.61 -4.24
C LEU A 232 5.14 15.62 -3.13
N VAL A 233 4.01 15.44 -2.45
CA VAL A 233 3.65 16.30 -1.30
C VAL A 233 4.70 16.20 -0.20
N ALA A 234 5.23 14.99 0.06
CA ALA A 234 6.24 14.73 1.08
C ALA A 234 7.61 15.38 0.84
N LYS A 235 7.90 15.87 -0.38
CA LYS A 235 9.17 16.52 -0.75
C LYS A 235 9.54 17.70 0.15
N ASN A 236 8.55 18.43 0.64
CA ASN A 236 8.76 19.60 1.49
C ASN A 236 8.78 19.28 3.00
N TRP A 237 8.80 18.00 3.37
CA TRP A 237 8.74 17.53 4.75
C TRP A 237 9.98 16.69 5.11
N GLN A 238 10.17 16.42 6.40
CA GLN A 238 11.29 15.61 6.90
C GLN A 238 11.36 14.23 6.23
N GLN A 239 10.19 13.67 5.91
CA GLN A 239 10.01 12.41 5.18
C GLN A 239 10.79 12.35 3.85
N ALA A 240 11.09 13.49 3.21
CA ALA A 240 11.83 13.53 1.95
C ALA A 240 13.21 12.86 2.05
N SER A 241 13.87 12.96 3.20
CA SER A 241 15.18 12.32 3.43
C SER A 241 15.05 10.79 3.47
N PHE A 242 14.07 10.29 4.23
CA PHE A 242 13.70 8.88 4.28
C PHE A 242 13.36 8.33 2.88
N LEU A 243 12.51 9.04 2.12
CA LEU A 243 12.04 8.59 0.81
C LEU A 243 13.17 8.48 -0.22
N THR A 244 14.08 9.45 -0.24
CA THR A 244 15.14 9.54 -1.26
C THR A 244 16.44 8.83 -0.86
N GLY A 245 16.63 8.54 0.43
CA GLY A 245 17.92 8.12 0.97
C GLY A 245 19.00 9.20 0.87
N LYS A 246 18.60 10.48 0.76
CA LYS A 246 19.48 11.67 0.69
C LYS A 246 19.23 12.58 1.86
N SER A 247 20.10 13.57 2.08
CA SER A 247 19.86 14.59 3.10
C SER A 247 18.59 15.39 2.78
N ALA A 248 17.89 15.90 3.80
CA ALA A 248 16.71 16.76 3.60
C ALA A 248 17.04 18.02 2.77
N SER A 249 18.26 18.56 2.94
CA SER A 249 18.76 19.70 2.16
C SER A 249 18.90 19.38 0.67
N ASP A 250 19.43 18.19 0.34
CA ASP A 250 19.59 17.77 -1.06
C ASP A 250 18.24 17.44 -1.70
N ALA A 251 17.37 16.72 -0.99
CA ALA A 251 16.04 16.36 -1.48
C ALA A 251 15.21 17.60 -1.83
N LYS A 252 15.28 18.66 -1.01
CA LYS A 252 14.57 19.92 -1.25
C LYS A 252 15.05 20.67 -2.51
N LYS A 253 16.31 20.52 -2.90
CA LYS A 253 16.91 21.17 -4.07
C LYS A 253 16.60 20.46 -5.39
N MET A 254 16.14 19.21 -5.34
CA MET A 254 15.80 18.45 -6.54
C MET A 254 14.59 19.06 -7.24
N ASP A 255 14.52 18.96 -8.56
CA ASP A 255 13.24 19.08 -9.27
C ASP A 255 12.35 17.85 -8.99
N ASP A 256 11.08 17.90 -9.40
CA ASP A 256 10.12 16.82 -9.11
C ASP A 256 10.51 15.50 -9.78
N VAL A 257 11.07 15.57 -10.99
CA VAL A 257 11.55 14.40 -11.75
C VAL A 257 12.68 13.69 -11.00
N SER A 258 13.70 14.43 -10.62
CA SER A 258 14.88 13.91 -9.91
C SER A 258 14.51 13.40 -8.53
N TYR A 259 13.61 14.10 -7.83
CA TYR A 259 13.09 13.66 -6.54
C TYR A 259 12.37 12.31 -6.66
N LEU A 260 11.42 12.18 -7.60
CA LEU A 260 10.70 10.92 -7.83
C LEU A 260 11.64 9.78 -8.26
N ALA A 261 12.58 10.07 -9.17
CA ALA A 261 13.56 9.09 -9.63
C ALA A 261 14.44 8.59 -8.46
N GLN A 262 14.85 9.47 -7.54
CA GLN A 262 15.59 9.07 -6.35
C GLN A 262 14.75 8.25 -5.38
N CYS A 263 13.48 8.61 -5.16
CA CYS A 263 12.56 7.80 -4.36
C CYS A 263 12.46 6.37 -4.90
N TYR A 264 12.21 6.21 -6.20
CA TYR A 264 12.07 4.89 -6.82
C TYR A 264 13.38 4.11 -6.86
N ASN A 265 14.49 4.79 -7.10
CA ASN A 265 15.81 4.17 -6.98
C ASN A 265 16.07 3.65 -5.56
N ASN A 266 15.65 4.38 -4.53
CA ASN A 266 15.74 3.93 -3.15
C ASN A 266 14.85 2.71 -2.86
N TYR A 267 13.66 2.65 -3.46
CA TYR A 267 12.79 1.46 -3.34
C TYR A 267 13.45 0.23 -3.98
N PHE A 268 14.03 0.38 -5.17
CA PHE A 268 14.77 -0.71 -5.82
C PHE A 268 15.97 -1.16 -5.00
N LYS A 269 16.69 -0.21 -4.40
CA LYS A 269 17.81 -0.51 -3.51
C LYS A 269 17.37 -1.38 -2.34
N VAL A 270 16.31 -1.00 -1.62
CA VAL A 270 15.80 -1.80 -0.49
C VAL A 270 15.40 -3.21 -0.92
N ILE A 271 14.75 -3.36 -2.08
CA ILE A 271 14.36 -4.68 -2.59
C ILE A 271 15.58 -5.53 -2.97
N LEU A 272 16.58 -4.94 -3.62
CA LEU A 272 17.80 -5.65 -4.03
C LEU A 272 18.73 -6.00 -2.87
N ASP A 273 18.75 -5.16 -1.82
CA ASP A 273 19.57 -5.39 -0.63
C ASP A 273 18.91 -6.37 0.34
N SER A 274 17.61 -6.64 0.19
CA SER A 274 16.86 -7.56 1.06
C SER A 274 17.34 -9.00 0.90
N SER A 275 17.57 -9.67 2.03
CA SER A 275 17.89 -11.11 2.09
C SER A 275 16.65 -12.00 2.32
N LEU A 276 15.45 -11.41 2.29
CA LEU A 276 14.20 -12.10 2.57
C LEU A 276 13.81 -13.04 1.43
N ALA A 277 13.84 -14.35 1.69
CA ALA A 277 13.56 -15.39 0.69
C ALA A 277 12.09 -15.39 0.19
N ASN A 278 11.18 -14.90 1.02
CA ASN A 278 9.74 -14.78 0.78
C ASN A 278 9.35 -13.46 0.09
N VAL A 279 10.32 -12.67 -0.42
CA VAL A 279 10.06 -11.48 -1.23
C VAL A 279 10.38 -11.77 -2.70
N LYS A 280 9.35 -11.76 -3.54
CA LYS A 280 9.47 -11.84 -5.00
C LYS A 280 9.21 -10.50 -5.65
N THR A 281 9.66 -10.35 -6.89
CA THR A 281 9.41 -9.13 -7.67
C THR A 281 8.75 -9.46 -9.00
N LEU A 282 7.95 -8.53 -9.51
CA LEU A 282 7.21 -8.71 -10.76
C LEU A 282 7.23 -7.40 -11.56
N GLU A 283 7.69 -7.49 -12.81
CA GLU A 283 7.56 -6.39 -13.75
C GLU A 283 6.13 -6.30 -14.29
N TYR A 284 5.58 -5.09 -14.39
CA TYR A 284 4.19 -4.81 -14.74
C TYR A 284 3.70 -5.54 -16.01
N HIS A 285 4.52 -5.67 -17.04
CA HIS A 285 4.13 -6.35 -18.28
C HIS A 285 3.86 -7.86 -18.10
N ASN A 286 4.32 -8.43 -17.00
CA ASN A 286 4.09 -9.82 -16.61
C ASN A 286 2.85 -10.00 -15.72
N LEU A 287 2.17 -8.93 -15.34
CA LEU A 287 0.86 -9.01 -14.69
C LEU A 287 -0.22 -9.08 -15.78
N ARG A 288 -0.63 -10.29 -16.15
CA ARG A 288 -1.61 -10.56 -17.22
C ARG A 288 -2.54 -11.71 -16.81
N PRO A 289 -3.69 -11.89 -17.47
CA PRO A 289 -4.59 -13.01 -17.17
C PRO A 289 -3.92 -14.37 -17.31
N ASP A 290 -3.07 -14.55 -18.33
CA ASP A 290 -2.36 -15.82 -18.62
C ASP A 290 -1.27 -16.17 -17.60
N THR A 291 -0.77 -15.19 -16.84
CA THR A 291 0.30 -15.38 -15.85
C THR A 291 -0.17 -15.23 -14.41
N LEU A 292 -1.41 -14.82 -14.18
CA LEU A 292 -1.89 -14.46 -12.85
C LEU A 292 -1.77 -15.63 -11.86
N GLU A 293 -2.12 -16.84 -12.28
CA GLU A 293 -2.03 -18.03 -11.42
C GLU A 293 -0.60 -18.26 -10.92
N GLN A 294 0.38 -18.26 -11.84
CA GLN A 294 1.79 -18.42 -11.50
C GLN A 294 2.33 -17.26 -10.66
N VAL A 295 1.83 -16.03 -10.88
CA VAL A 295 2.16 -14.87 -10.04
C VAL A 295 1.68 -15.09 -8.59
N LEU A 296 0.48 -15.62 -8.40
CA LEU A 296 -0.07 -15.88 -7.06
C LEU A 296 0.66 -17.04 -6.38
N GLU A 297 0.90 -18.13 -7.11
CA GLU A 297 1.62 -19.30 -6.60
C GLU A 297 3.06 -18.92 -6.22
N SER A 298 3.83 -18.35 -7.16
CA SER A 298 5.24 -18.08 -6.93
C SER A 298 5.47 -16.84 -6.05
N GLY A 299 4.58 -15.86 -6.11
CA GLY A 299 4.69 -14.58 -5.42
C GLY A 299 4.14 -14.57 -4.00
N PHE A 300 3.06 -15.32 -3.76
CA PHE A 300 2.39 -15.37 -2.45
C PHE A 300 2.34 -16.76 -1.82
N SER A 301 2.84 -17.81 -2.51
CA SER A 301 2.59 -19.20 -2.12
C SER A 301 1.09 -19.49 -1.98
N PHE A 302 0.30 -18.90 -2.90
CA PHE A 302 -1.17 -18.97 -2.89
C PHE A 302 -1.68 -19.57 -4.21
N VAL A 303 -2.33 -20.72 -4.12
CA VAL A 303 -2.85 -21.47 -5.28
C VAL A 303 -4.39 -21.43 -5.25
N PRO A 304 -5.04 -20.57 -6.05
CA PRO A 304 -6.49 -20.55 -6.17
C PRO A 304 -6.99 -21.70 -7.05
N ASP A 305 -8.20 -22.20 -6.77
CA ASP A 305 -8.89 -23.14 -7.67
C ASP A 305 -9.26 -22.48 -9.00
N GLU A 306 -9.48 -23.29 -10.04
CA GLU A 306 -9.76 -22.83 -11.42
C GLU A 306 -10.92 -21.80 -11.53
N PRO A 307 -12.07 -21.96 -10.84
CA PRO A 307 -13.13 -20.95 -10.87
C PRO A 307 -12.72 -19.63 -10.22
N VAL A 308 -11.88 -19.69 -9.19
CA VAL A 308 -11.40 -18.51 -8.45
C VAL A 308 -10.45 -17.70 -9.33
N ILE A 309 -9.48 -18.35 -9.97
CA ILE A 309 -8.56 -17.64 -10.87
C ILE A 309 -9.30 -17.05 -12.08
N ALA A 310 -10.27 -17.77 -12.65
CA ALA A 310 -11.10 -17.27 -13.75
C ALA A 310 -11.85 -15.99 -13.36
N GLU A 311 -12.43 -15.94 -12.16
CA GLU A 311 -13.11 -14.75 -11.63
C GLU A 311 -12.15 -13.59 -11.39
N MET A 312 -10.96 -13.83 -10.85
CA MET A 312 -9.93 -12.77 -10.71
C MET A 312 -9.52 -12.18 -12.06
N CYS A 313 -9.36 -13.02 -13.08
CA CYS A 313 -8.98 -12.61 -14.43
C CYS A 313 -10.01 -11.67 -15.09
N THR A 314 -11.26 -11.63 -14.63
CA THR A 314 -12.27 -10.68 -15.14
C THR A 314 -11.85 -9.23 -14.92
N GLN A 315 -11.10 -8.93 -13.85
CA GLN A 315 -10.64 -7.58 -13.52
C GLN A 315 -9.78 -6.95 -14.62
N PHE A 316 -9.05 -7.76 -15.40
CA PHE A 316 -8.14 -7.28 -16.44
C PHE A 316 -8.86 -6.65 -17.63
N ARG A 317 -10.19 -6.78 -17.71
CA ARG A 317 -11.02 -6.10 -18.71
C ARG A 317 -11.29 -4.63 -18.37
N PHE A 318 -11.17 -4.27 -17.09
CA PHE A 318 -11.62 -2.98 -16.56
C PHE A 318 -10.47 -2.10 -16.10
N HIS A 319 -10.68 -0.79 -16.13
CA HIS A 319 -9.74 0.18 -15.58
C HIS A 319 -9.64 0.04 -14.06
N SER A 320 -8.45 -0.24 -13.54
CA SER A 320 -8.26 -0.60 -12.12
C SER A 320 -8.59 0.49 -11.09
N LYS A 321 -8.80 1.76 -11.48
CA LYS A 321 -9.26 2.81 -10.55
C LYS A 321 -10.73 3.19 -10.76
N ASP A 322 -11.44 2.43 -11.58
CA ASP A 322 -12.88 2.55 -11.71
C ASP A 322 -13.53 1.49 -10.81
N ASP A 323 -14.23 1.93 -9.78
CA ASP A 323 -14.93 1.06 -8.83
C ASP A 323 -16.32 0.62 -9.31
N SER A 324 -16.78 1.17 -10.45
CA SER A 324 -18.05 0.82 -11.08
C SER A 324 -17.94 -0.20 -12.21
N ASP A 325 -16.72 -0.57 -12.61
CA ASP A 325 -16.45 -1.46 -13.76
C ASP A 325 -17.08 -0.99 -15.09
N THR A 326 -17.23 0.32 -15.27
CA THR A 326 -17.83 0.91 -16.49
C THR A 326 -16.79 1.24 -17.55
N SER A 327 -15.54 1.47 -17.14
CA SER A 327 -14.42 1.86 -17.99
C SER A 327 -13.54 0.67 -18.36
N THR A 328 -13.30 0.46 -19.65
CA THR A 328 -12.42 -0.61 -20.14
C THR A 328 -10.95 -0.25 -20.02
N PHE A 329 -10.09 -1.25 -19.77
CA PHE A 329 -8.64 -1.05 -19.76
C PHE A 329 -8.11 -0.64 -21.14
N GLN A 330 -7.21 0.35 -21.15
CA GLN A 330 -6.45 0.75 -22.35
C GLN A 330 -4.96 0.77 -22.03
N SER A 331 -4.15 0.18 -22.90
CA SER A 331 -2.70 0.23 -22.76
C SER A 331 -2.18 1.64 -23.01
N ASP A 332 -1.38 2.17 -22.08
CA ASP A 332 -0.94 3.56 -22.08
C ASP A 332 0.59 3.74 -22.07
N GLY A 333 1.36 2.65 -22.15
CA GLY A 333 2.83 2.66 -22.00
C GLY A 333 3.52 3.57 -23.02
N SER A 334 3.30 3.33 -24.32
CA SER A 334 3.93 4.13 -25.39
C SER A 334 3.55 5.61 -25.33
N ALA A 335 2.28 5.92 -25.01
CA ALA A 335 1.81 7.29 -24.85
C ALA A 335 2.45 7.98 -23.63
N LYS A 336 2.68 7.26 -22.53
CA LYS A 336 3.38 7.79 -21.35
C LYS A 336 4.85 8.07 -21.61
N GLN A 337 5.56 7.15 -22.29
CA GLN A 337 6.95 7.38 -22.65
C GLN A 337 7.11 8.61 -23.56
N ALA A 338 6.21 8.77 -24.53
CA ALA A 338 6.24 9.91 -25.45
C ALA A 338 5.92 11.27 -24.78
N ALA A 339 5.26 11.25 -23.60
CA ALA A 339 4.86 12.46 -22.89
C ALA A 339 5.97 13.09 -22.02
N ILE A 340 7.08 12.38 -21.79
CA ILE A 340 8.21 12.88 -20.99
C ILE A 340 9.22 13.60 -21.90
N ALA A 341 9.66 14.79 -21.51
CA ALA A 341 10.70 15.53 -22.22
C ALA A 341 12.02 14.73 -22.24
N ALA A 342 12.76 14.79 -23.36
CA ALA A 342 13.99 14.03 -23.54
C ALA A 342 15.02 14.26 -22.40
N LYS A 343 15.16 15.49 -21.92
CA LYS A 343 16.04 15.84 -20.79
C LYS A 343 15.65 15.10 -19.50
N ASP A 344 14.35 14.97 -19.24
CA ASP A 344 13.83 14.36 -18.02
C ASP A 344 13.97 12.84 -18.12
N ARG A 345 13.73 12.26 -19.31
CA ARG A 345 14.01 10.85 -19.58
C ARG A 345 15.46 10.49 -19.31
N ILE A 346 16.42 11.25 -19.85
CA ILE A 346 17.85 11.04 -19.63
C ILE A 346 18.17 11.11 -18.13
N GLN A 347 17.59 12.07 -17.41
CA GLN A 347 17.79 12.22 -15.97
C GLN A 347 17.23 11.03 -15.17
N ILE A 348 16.03 10.55 -15.50
CA ILE A 348 15.40 9.39 -14.86
C ILE A 348 16.25 8.14 -15.08
N GLU A 349 16.64 7.88 -16.32
CA GLU A 349 17.46 6.73 -16.69
C GLU A 349 18.83 6.78 -16.00
N ARG A 350 19.47 7.95 -15.96
CA ARG A 350 20.75 8.16 -15.24
C ARG A 350 20.68 7.77 -13.77
N ILE A 351 19.54 7.99 -13.12
CA ILE A 351 19.34 7.69 -11.70
C ILE A 351 18.97 6.22 -11.48
N THR A 352 18.07 5.68 -12.29
CA THR A 352 17.34 4.43 -11.96
C THR A 352 17.78 3.20 -12.74
N LYS A 353 18.38 3.38 -13.93
CA LYS A 353 18.61 2.28 -14.89
C LYS A 353 19.43 1.14 -14.30
N ALA A 354 20.52 1.46 -13.61
CA ALA A 354 21.42 0.44 -13.05
C ALA A 354 20.71 -0.49 -12.05
N LEU A 355 19.86 0.05 -11.16
CA LEU A 355 19.12 -0.77 -10.21
C LEU A 355 17.93 -1.46 -10.86
N LEU A 356 17.26 -0.82 -11.82
CA LEU A 356 16.18 -1.45 -12.57
C LEU A 356 16.67 -2.70 -13.34
N GLU A 357 17.83 -2.61 -14.01
CA GLU A 357 18.42 -3.74 -14.73
C GLU A 357 18.82 -4.87 -13.78
N LYS A 358 19.40 -4.54 -12.62
CA LYS A 358 19.67 -5.53 -11.57
C LYS A 358 18.40 -6.19 -11.07
N LEU A 359 17.32 -5.42 -10.87
CA LEU A 359 16.03 -5.94 -10.45
C LEU A 359 15.47 -6.93 -11.48
N ARG A 360 15.47 -6.56 -12.77
CA ARG A 360 15.02 -7.45 -13.86
C ARG A 360 15.80 -8.76 -13.95
N ALA A 361 17.10 -8.72 -13.64
CA ALA A 361 17.98 -9.89 -13.67
C ALA A 361 18.02 -10.67 -12.35
N ALA A 362 17.38 -10.17 -11.29
CA ALA A 362 17.46 -10.80 -9.98
C ALA A 362 16.75 -12.16 -9.97
N PRO A 363 17.30 -13.18 -9.27
CA PRO A 363 16.74 -14.53 -9.27
C PRO A 363 15.36 -14.63 -8.60
N ASN A 364 15.00 -13.66 -7.75
CA ASN A 364 13.69 -13.55 -7.13
C ASN A 364 12.67 -12.77 -7.99
N THR A 365 13.05 -12.34 -9.19
CA THR A 365 12.15 -11.70 -10.15
C THR A 365 11.43 -12.75 -10.97
N LEU A 366 10.12 -12.79 -10.83
CA LEU A 366 9.27 -13.71 -11.57
C LEU A 366 9.40 -13.45 -13.07
N PHE A 367 9.56 -14.53 -13.84
CA PHE A 367 9.80 -14.49 -15.30
C PHE A 367 11.08 -13.73 -15.71
N GLY A 368 11.98 -13.46 -14.76
CA GLY A 368 13.26 -12.80 -15.01
C GLY A 368 14.23 -13.69 -15.78
N GLY A 369 15.15 -13.08 -16.52
CA GLY A 369 16.37 -13.72 -17.00
C GLY A 369 16.30 -14.69 -18.19
N ASN A 370 15.13 -15.06 -18.75
CA ASN A 370 15.08 -16.03 -19.87
C ASN A 370 14.00 -15.85 -20.97
N GLU A 371 13.20 -14.78 -20.98
CA GLU A 371 12.16 -14.59 -22.03
C GLU A 371 12.33 -13.38 -22.94
N TYR A 372 13.31 -12.49 -22.71
CA TYR A 372 13.57 -11.38 -23.65
C TYR A 372 14.29 -11.82 -24.94
N SER A 373 14.78 -13.07 -25.00
CA SER A 373 15.56 -13.61 -26.12
C SER A 373 14.73 -14.26 -27.23
N SER A 374 13.41 -14.44 -27.07
CA SER A 374 12.59 -15.23 -28.01
C SER A 374 11.38 -14.50 -28.62
N ARG A 375 11.13 -13.22 -28.30
CA ARG A 375 10.11 -12.40 -28.98
C ARG A 375 10.67 -11.35 -29.94
N GLY A 376 11.75 -11.73 -30.63
CA GLY A 376 12.37 -10.99 -31.73
C GLY A 376 12.35 -11.77 -33.05
N ALA A 377 11.32 -12.57 -33.30
CA ALA A 377 11.05 -13.13 -34.62
C ALA A 377 9.63 -13.68 -34.65
N LEU A 378 8.68 -12.89 -35.16
CA LEU A 378 7.57 -13.35 -35.98
C LEU A 378 6.98 -12.11 -36.68
N ARG A 379 6.85 -12.24 -37.99
CA ARG A 379 6.34 -11.24 -38.94
C ARG A 379 4.87 -10.96 -38.74
#